data_AF-A0A356KJ90-F1
#
_entry.id   AF-A0A356KJ90-F1
#
_cell.length_a   1.000
_cell.length_b   1.000
_cell.length_c   1.000
_cell.angle_alpha   90.00
_cell.angle_beta   90.00
_cell.angle_gamma   90.00
#
_symmetry.space_group_name_H-M   'P 1'
#
loop_
_entity.id
_entity.type
_entity.pdbx_description
1 polymer ?
#
loop_
_entity_poly.entity_id
_entity_poly.type
_entity_poly.pdbx_seq_one_letter_code
_entity_poly.pdbx_strand_id
1 'polypeptide(L)'
;MGERTQGACIACQFFELSDGSVLCLPIMDVRRLSGGVYLEGIGVQPDVRVRQLPLPYRQGQDRILAAGLRRAASLVQPQQKAEAF
;
A
#
# COMPACT_ATOMS: atom_id res chain seq x y z
N MET A 1 -0.62 -4.21 5.42
CA MET A 1 0.67 -4.53 6.07
C MET A 1 1.80 -3.94 5.25
N GLY A 2 2.97 -3.66 5.85
CA GLY A 2 4.15 -3.15 5.13
C GLY A 2 4.69 -1.87 5.76
N GLU A 3 5.05 -0.91 4.92
CA GLU A 3 5.50 0.43 5.34
C GLU A 3 4.48 1.49 4.93
N ARG A 4 4.62 2.70 5.47
CA ARG A 4 3.76 3.83 5.08
C ARG A 4 3.97 4.11 3.59
N THR A 5 2.88 4.28 2.84
CA THR A 5 2.96 4.65 1.42
C THR A 5 3.44 6.10 1.27
N GLN A 6 3.94 6.47 0.09
CA GLN A 6 4.46 7.83 -0.14
C GLN A 6 3.36 8.90 -0.15
N GLY A 7 2.12 8.53 -0.43
CA GLY A 7 1.01 9.49 -0.53
C GLY A 7 1.08 10.35 -1.78
N ALA A 8 1.52 9.82 -2.92
CA ALA A 8 1.34 10.47 -4.22
C ALA A 8 -0.05 10.08 -4.76
N CYS A 9 -1.05 10.93 -4.51
CA CYS A 9 -2.44 10.63 -4.76
C CYS A 9 -3.10 11.59 -5.77
N ILE A 10 -2.54 12.77 -6.05
CA ILE A 10 -3.11 13.62 -7.11
C ILE A 10 -2.96 12.92 -8.47
N ALA A 11 -4.08 12.75 -9.17
CA ALA A 11 -4.04 12.13 -10.49
C ALA A 11 -3.50 13.12 -11.54
N CYS A 12 -2.68 12.58 -12.43
CA CYS A 12 -1.99 13.35 -13.46
C CYS A 12 -2.61 13.11 -14.84
N GLN A 13 -2.53 14.13 -15.68
CA GLN A 13 -2.71 13.99 -17.12
C GLN A 13 -1.35 14.15 -17.81
N PHE A 14 -1.15 13.36 -18.87
CA PHE A 14 0.04 13.43 -19.71
C PHE A 14 -0.28 14.23 -20.97
N PHE A 15 0.60 15.18 -21.29
CA PHE A 15 0.52 16.01 -22.49
C PHE A 15 1.79 15.83 -23.31
N GLU A 16 1.65 15.43 -24.56
CA GLU A 16 2.76 15.44 -25.50
C GLU A 16 3.04 16.88 -25.96
N LEU A 17 4.31 17.27 -25.94
CA LEU A 17 4.78 18.59 -26.34
C LEU A 17 5.27 18.56 -27.79
N SER A 18 5.43 19.73 -28.40
CA SER A 18 5.81 19.86 -29.82
C SER A 18 7.19 19.28 -30.15
N ASP A 19 8.05 19.07 -29.16
CA ASP A 19 9.36 18.46 -29.29
C ASP A 19 9.36 16.94 -29.04
N GLY A 20 8.18 16.34 -28.84
CA GLY A 20 8.01 14.91 -28.53
C GLY A 20 8.25 14.54 -27.06
N SER A 21 8.57 15.51 -26.20
CA SER A 21 8.62 15.27 -24.75
C SER A 21 7.22 15.17 -24.14
N VAL A 22 7.12 14.63 -22.92
CA VAL A 22 5.83 14.44 -22.23
C VAL A 22 5.81 15.19 -20.90
N LEU A 23 4.85 16.11 -20.76
CA LEU A 23 4.55 16.78 -19.51
C LEU A 23 3.55 15.95 -18.69
N CYS A 24 3.93 15.56 -17.48
CA CYS A 24 3.04 14.95 -16.49
C CYS A 24 2.54 16.03 -15.52
N LEU A 25 1.27 16.40 -15.60
CA LEU A 25 0.69 17.49 -14.82
C LEU A 25 -0.36 16.97 -13.81
N PRO A 26 -0.19 17.20 -12.50
CA PRO A 26 -1.17 16.81 -11.47
C PRO A 26 -2.37 17.78 -11.48
N ILE A 27 -3.54 17.32 -11.93
CA ILE A 27 -4.71 18.19 -12.17
C ILE A 27 -6.02 17.70 -11.55
N MET A 28 -6.04 16.52 -10.93
CA MET A 28 -7.28 15.91 -10.47
C MET A 28 -7.24 15.58 -8.98
N ASP A 29 -8.19 16.16 -8.25
CA ASP A 29 -8.48 15.81 -6.86
C ASP A 29 -9.16 14.43 -6.78
N VAL A 30 -8.49 13.48 -6.15
CA VAL A 30 -8.98 12.10 -6.00
C VAL A 30 -9.59 11.81 -4.64
N ARG A 31 -9.87 12.82 -3.80
CA ARG A 31 -10.42 12.60 -2.44
C ARG A 31 -11.71 11.77 -2.41
N ARG A 32 -12.46 11.72 -3.52
CA ARG A 32 -13.62 10.81 -3.64
C ARG A 32 -13.25 9.33 -3.49
N LEU A 33 -12.04 8.94 -3.87
CA LEU A 33 -11.54 7.55 -3.75
C LEU A 33 -11.07 7.21 -2.33
N SER A 34 -10.84 8.21 -1.48
CA SER A 34 -10.39 8.05 -0.10
C SER A 34 -11.47 8.38 0.93
N GLY A 35 -12.75 8.46 0.52
CA GLY A 35 -13.83 8.85 1.42
C GLY A 35 -13.70 10.29 1.95
N GLY A 36 -13.05 11.18 1.19
CA GLY A 36 -12.84 12.58 1.55
C GLY A 36 -11.51 12.86 2.26
N VAL A 37 -10.73 11.83 2.62
CA VAL A 37 -9.48 11.99 3.36
C VAL A 37 -8.36 12.52 2.45
N TYR A 38 -7.65 13.55 2.91
CA TYR A 38 -6.47 14.07 2.22
C TYR A 38 -5.26 13.16 2.47
N LEU A 39 -4.75 12.52 1.41
CA LEU A 39 -3.63 11.56 1.48
C LEU A 39 -2.33 12.10 0.88
N GLU A 40 -2.41 13.18 0.09
CA GLU A 40 -1.26 13.75 -0.61
C GLU A 40 -0.17 14.15 0.40
N GLY A 41 1.07 13.69 0.17
CA GLY A 41 2.22 13.94 1.06
C GLY A 41 2.16 13.24 2.42
N ILE A 42 1.09 12.50 2.74
CA ILE A 42 0.89 11.83 4.04
C ILE A 42 0.98 10.30 3.91
N GLY A 43 0.34 9.76 2.88
CA GLY A 43 0.23 8.33 2.64
C GLY A 43 -0.69 7.60 3.62
N VAL A 44 -0.67 6.27 3.54
CA VAL A 44 -1.49 5.38 4.38
C VAL A 44 -0.59 4.64 5.35
N GLN A 45 -0.92 4.70 6.64
CA GLN A 45 -0.23 3.93 7.68
C GLN A 45 -0.75 2.48 7.66
N PRO A 46 0.11 1.46 7.52
CA PRO A 46 -0.32 0.07 7.63
C PRO A 46 -0.67 -0.30 9.07
N ASP A 47 -1.68 -1.15 9.24
CA ASP A 47 -2.08 -1.71 10.55
C ASP A 47 -0.97 -2.53 11.19
N VAL A 48 -0.28 -3.32 10.36
CA VAL A 48 0.88 -4.12 10.76
C VAL A 48 2.09 -3.62 10.00
N ARG A 49 3.02 -2.99 10.72
CA ARG A 49 4.28 -2.51 10.17
C ARG A 49 5.25 -3.68 9.95
N VAL A 50 5.77 -3.80 8.74
CA VAL A 50 6.80 -4.77 8.37
C VAL A 50 7.92 -4.00 7.68
N ARG A 51 9.02 -3.77 8.39
CA ARG A 51 10.15 -2.98 7.90
C ARG A 51 10.91 -3.73 6.82
N GLN A 52 11.18 -3.05 5.70
CA GLN A 52 12.05 -3.58 4.65
C GLN A 52 13.53 -3.40 5.02
N LEU A 53 14.37 -4.35 4.59
CA LEU A 53 15.83 -4.20 4.65
C LEU A 53 16.31 -3.38 3.45
N PRO A 54 17.51 -2.76 3.49
CA PRO A 54 18.05 -2.02 2.34
C PRO A 54 18.11 -2.84 1.04
N LEU A 55 18.29 -4.16 1.16
CA LEU A 55 18.16 -5.11 0.07
C LEU A 55 17.05 -6.12 0.42
N PRO A 56 15.77 -5.76 0.18
CA PRO A 56 14.58 -6.49 0.61
C PRO A 56 14.61 -7.99 0.36
N TYR A 57 15.17 -8.37 -0.80
CA TYR A 57 15.10 -9.73 -1.33
C TYR A 57 16.44 -10.47 -1.29
N ARG A 58 17.50 -9.91 -0.69
CA ARG A 58 18.85 -10.52 -0.70
C ARG A 58 18.88 -11.93 -0.11
N GLN A 59 17.96 -12.21 0.82
CA GLN A 59 17.85 -13.51 1.50
C GLN A 59 16.89 -14.48 0.77
N GLY A 60 16.42 -14.14 -0.44
CA GLY A 60 15.45 -14.94 -1.19
C GLY A 60 14.07 -14.99 -0.54
N GLN A 61 13.75 -14.01 0.31
CA GLN A 61 12.50 -13.97 1.07
C GLN A 61 11.83 -12.59 0.93
N ASP A 62 10.51 -12.60 0.77
CA ASP A 62 9.68 -11.40 0.90
C ASP A 62 9.03 -11.38 2.31
N ARG A 63 9.49 -10.43 3.15
CA ARG A 63 9.02 -10.30 4.53
C ARG A 63 7.57 -9.84 4.63
N ILE A 64 7.11 -9.00 3.70
CA ILE A 64 5.73 -8.48 3.68
C ILE A 64 4.80 -9.61 3.26
N LEU A 65 5.14 -10.35 2.20
CA LEU A 65 4.37 -11.51 1.76
C LEU A 65 4.27 -12.57 2.87
N ALA A 66 5.39 -12.95 3.49
CA ALA A 66 5.38 -13.93 4.57
C ALA A 66 4.53 -13.49 5.77
N ALA A 67 4.56 -12.20 6.13
CA ALA A 67 3.70 -11.65 7.17
C ALA A 67 2.21 -11.67 6.76
N GLY A 68 1.91 -11.31 5.51
CA GLY A 68 0.56 -11.34 4.95
C GLY A 68 -0.04 -12.75 4.96
N LEU A 69 0.72 -13.75 4.52
CA LEU A 69 0.31 -15.16 4.52
C LEU A 69 0.02 -15.67 5.94
N ARG A 70 0.89 -15.36 6.92
CA ARG A 70 0.65 -15.72 8.32
C ARG A 70 -0.63 -15.10 8.87
N ARG A 71 -0.88 -13.82 8.56
CA ARG A 71 -2.13 -13.17 8.99
C ARG A 71 -3.34 -13.78 8.32
N ALA A 72 -3.30 -13.98 7.00
CA ALA A 72 -4.41 -14.58 6.27
C ALA A 72 -4.75 -15.97 6.83
N ALA A 73 -3.74 -16.80 7.07
CA ALA A 73 -3.93 -18.12 7.68
C ALA A 73 -4.61 -18.04 9.06
N SER A 74 -4.25 -17.06 9.91
CA SER A 74 -4.89 -16.87 11.22
C SER A 74 -6.37 -16.45 11.15
N LEU A 75 -6.82 -15.88 10.02
CA LEU A 75 -8.21 -15.47 9.82
C LEU A 75 -9.08 -16.62 9.31
N VAL A 76 -8.47 -17.66 8.72
CA VAL A 76 -9.18 -18.80 8.12
C VAL A 76 -9.27 -19.98 9.07
N GLN A 77 -8.46 -20.02 10.14
CA GLN A 77 -8.58 -21.06 11.16
C GLN A 77 -9.93 -20.90 11.88
N PRO A 78 -10.84 -21.90 11.81
CA PRO A 78 -12.09 -21.84 12.54
C PRO A 78 -11.81 -21.74 14.04
N GLN A 79 -12.68 -21.01 14.76
CA GLN A 79 -12.74 -20.99 16.23
C GLN A 79 -12.89 -22.43 16.75
N GLN A 80 -11.80 -23.17 16.90
CA GLN A 80 -11.82 -24.43 17.61
C GLN A 80 -11.56 -24.15 19.09
N LYS A 81 -12.60 -24.48 19.89
CA LYS A 81 -12.70 -24.53 21.35
C LYS A 81 -13.14 -23.24 22.06
N ALA A 82 -14.45 -23.03 22.07
CA ALA A 82 -15.13 -22.46 23.24
C ALA A 82 -16.51 -23.10 23.41
N GLU A 83 -16.57 -24.44 23.45
CA GLU A 83 -17.72 -25.19 23.97
C GLU A 83 -17.20 -26.54 24.49
N ALA A 84 -16.67 -26.50 25.70
CA ALA A 84 -16.56 -27.65 26.57
C ALA A 84 -16.83 -27.10 27.96
N PHE A 85 -18.07 -27.23 28.41
CA PHE A 85 -18.54 -27.68 29.72
C PHE A 85 -20.05 -27.48 29.82
#